data_AF-A0A1R3IYQ4-F1
#
_entry.id   AF-A0A1R3IYQ4-F1
#
_cell.length_a   1.000
_cell.length_b   1.000
_cell.length_c   1.000
_cell.angle_alpha   90.00
_cell.angle_beta   90.00
_cell.angle_gamma   90.00
#
_symmetry.space_group_name_H-M   'P 1'
#
loop_
_entity.id
_entity.type
_entity.pdbx_description
1 polymer ?
#
loop_
_entity_poly.entity_id
_entity_poly.type
_entity_poly.pdbx_seq_one_letter_code
_entity_poly.pdbx_strand_id
1 'polypeptide(L)'
;MASQKPQRSPEEIEDIILRKILLVTLNDENAVSSDPRAVYLEMTAAEILSEGKSLLLSRDLMERVLIDRLSGDFPNSESPFNYLIGCYKRAHEEIKKIANMKDKTLRSEMESAAKQAKKLAVSYARIHLGNPELFSNGNATDTHSKIGFSLTSKSPLLPLVIAEVSSGVMLDGFGGNDLASGVDCPPGFLEEFFKDTDFETLEPILKALYEDLRGTVLKVSALGNFQQPLRALLYLVKLPVGAKCLVNHPWWIPKGVYLNGRVIEMTSILGPFFHVSALPDHSLFRSHPDVGQQCFSEASTRRPADLLSSFTTIKTVMNNLYDGLAEVLLCLLKNTEIRESVDPISSASSGMFVNLSAVMLRLCEPFLDANLTKRDKIDPNYVFYSNRLELRGLTALNATSEEVTEWINKHGPIATDDGQNRLLKSQEASSSSGEKGKYSFISECFFMTARVLNLGLLKAFSDFKHLVQDISRCEDTLATLKAMQEQTPSAQLQLDISRLEKEMELYSQEKFCYEAQILR
;
A
#
# COMPACT_ATOMS: atom_id res chain seq x y z
N MET A 1 19.19 61.48 20.09
CA MET A 1 19.50 60.26 20.87
C MET A 1 18.51 59.19 20.42
N ALA A 2 18.96 58.20 19.64
CA ALA A 2 18.11 57.08 19.29
C ALA A 2 18.05 56.15 20.51
N SER A 3 16.86 56.02 21.11
CA SER A 3 16.62 55.05 22.17
C SER A 3 16.94 53.65 21.64
N GLN A 4 17.95 53.01 22.23
CA GLN A 4 18.21 51.59 21.99
C GLN A 4 16.93 50.82 22.38
N LYS A 5 16.38 50.04 21.44
CA LYS A 5 15.30 49.11 21.73
C LYS A 5 15.72 48.23 22.93
N PRO A 6 14.85 48.00 23.92
CA PRO A 6 15.19 47.15 25.07
C PRO A 6 15.65 45.79 24.56
N GLN A 7 16.83 45.38 25.02
CA GLN A 7 17.43 44.10 24.67
C GLN A 7 16.68 43.02 25.46
N ARG A 8 15.90 42.19 24.76
CA ARG A 8 15.09 41.12 25.36
C ARG A 8 15.99 40.11 26.08
N SER A 9 15.53 39.58 27.21
CA SER A 9 16.27 38.53 27.91
C SER A 9 16.24 37.20 27.13
N PRO A 10 17.18 36.26 27.38
CA PRO A 10 17.16 34.94 26.76
C PRO A 10 15.83 34.20 26.98
N GLU A 11 15.26 34.30 28.19
CA GLU A 11 13.99 33.66 28.58
C GLU A 11 12.80 34.26 27.83
N GLU A 12 12.79 35.58 27.60
CA GLU A 12 11.77 36.25 26.78
C GLU A 12 11.87 35.83 25.30
N ILE A 13 13.09 35.60 24.79
CA ILE A 13 13.30 35.14 23.41
C ILE A 13 12.83 33.69 23.26
N GLU A 14 13.15 32.83 24.23
CA GLU A 14 12.69 31.44 24.29
C GLU A 14 11.16 31.37 24.29
N ASP A 15 10.52 32.12 25.17
CA ASP A 15 9.07 32.19 25.28
C ASP A 15 8.42 32.63 23.94
N ILE A 16 8.97 33.66 23.27
CA ILE A 16 8.47 34.11 21.96
C ILE A 16 8.59 33.01 20.89
N ILE A 17 9.69 32.25 20.89
CA ILE A 17 9.90 31.15 19.94
C ILE A 17 8.89 30.03 20.22
N LEU A 18 8.73 29.62 21.48
CA LEU A 18 7.83 28.54 21.87
C LEU A 18 6.37 28.90 21.63
N ARG A 19 5.96 30.14 21.91
CA ARG A 19 4.60 30.64 21.60
C ARG A 19 4.28 30.54 20.11
N LYS A 20 5.26 30.84 19.24
CA LYS A 20 5.10 30.70 17.78
C LYS A 20 5.03 29.25 17.33
N ILE A 21 5.86 28.37 17.91
CA ILE A 21 5.89 26.96 17.55
C ILE A 21 4.59 26.27 17.97
N LEU A 22 4.17 26.49 19.21
CA LEU A 22 3.01 25.83 19.81
C LEU A 22 1.69 26.56 19.54
N LEU A 23 1.69 27.82 19.08
CA LEU A 23 0.46 28.63 18.96
C LEU A 23 -0.35 28.62 20.26
N VAL A 24 0.33 28.89 21.37
CA VAL A 24 -0.27 28.98 22.71
C VAL A 24 0.24 30.23 23.42
N THR A 25 -0.54 30.74 24.37
CA THR A 25 -0.16 31.85 25.24
C THR A 25 -0.57 31.55 26.68
N LEU A 26 0.26 31.98 27.64
CA LEU A 26 -0.02 31.92 29.07
C LEU A 26 -0.54 33.25 29.63
N ASN A 27 -0.59 34.30 28.80
CA ASN A 27 -1.13 35.61 29.16
C ASN A 27 -2.33 35.94 28.25
N ASP A 28 -3.45 36.29 28.88
CA ASP A 28 -4.70 36.68 28.20
C ASP A 28 -4.50 37.95 27.33
N GLU A 29 -3.78 38.96 27.84
CA GLU A 29 -3.50 40.21 27.10
C GLU A 29 -2.68 40.00 25.80
N ASN A 30 -1.87 38.93 25.74
CA ASN A 30 -1.08 38.60 24.57
C ASN A 30 -1.88 37.82 23.50
N ALA A 31 -3.03 37.25 23.85
CA ALA A 31 -3.91 36.57 22.90
C ALA A 31 -4.47 37.54 21.85
N VAL A 32 -4.65 38.81 22.22
CA VAL A 32 -5.22 39.86 21.35
C VAL A 32 -4.17 40.48 20.42
N SER A 33 -2.87 40.34 20.70
CA SER A 33 -1.77 40.96 19.94
C SER A 33 -0.93 39.98 19.10
N SER A 34 -1.14 38.67 19.23
CA SER A 34 -0.45 37.62 18.47
C SER A 34 -1.36 36.91 17.47
N ASP A 35 -0.79 35.98 16.69
CA ASP A 35 -1.47 35.15 15.68
C ASP A 35 -2.87 34.73 16.16
N PRO A 36 -3.96 34.99 15.40
CA PRO A 36 -5.33 34.71 15.83
C PRO A 36 -5.62 33.22 16.07
N ARG A 37 -4.70 32.34 15.67
CA ARG A 37 -4.74 30.90 15.95
C ARG A 37 -4.16 30.53 17.32
N ALA A 38 -3.53 31.47 18.03
CA ALA A 38 -2.92 31.22 19.32
C ALA A 38 -3.99 31.03 20.40
N VAL A 39 -3.84 29.96 21.19
CA VAL A 39 -4.80 29.58 22.22
C VAL A 39 -4.30 30.00 23.60
N TYR A 40 -5.16 30.64 24.39
CA TYR A 40 -4.88 30.91 25.80
C TYR A 40 -5.13 29.67 26.66
N LEU A 41 -4.10 29.24 27.39
CA LEU A 41 -4.18 28.08 28.28
C LEU A 41 -4.43 28.53 29.72
N GLU A 42 -5.68 28.85 30.04
CA GLU A 42 -6.08 29.44 31.33
C GLU A 42 -5.71 28.54 32.51
N MET A 43 -6.00 27.24 32.42
CA MET A 43 -5.73 26.30 33.51
C MET A 43 -4.23 26.14 33.76
N THR A 44 -3.45 25.90 32.71
CA THR A 44 -1.98 25.82 32.82
C THR A 44 -1.39 27.12 33.37
N ALA A 45 -1.89 28.29 32.96
CA ALA A 45 -1.44 29.58 33.49
C ALA A 45 -1.73 29.74 34.99
N ALA A 46 -2.94 29.37 35.44
CA ALA A 46 -3.31 29.41 36.85
C ALA A 46 -2.44 28.49 37.72
N GLU A 47 -2.12 27.29 37.22
CA GLU A 47 -1.24 26.36 37.93
C GLU A 47 0.20 26.89 38.03
N ILE A 48 0.76 27.45 36.96
CA ILE A 48 2.11 28.05 36.95
C ILE A 48 2.20 29.23 37.95
N LEU A 49 1.16 30.07 38.02
CA LEU A 49 1.08 31.16 39.00
C LEU A 49 1.03 30.62 40.43
N SER A 50 0.29 29.53 40.67
CA SER A 50 0.22 28.89 41.99
C SER A 50 1.56 28.32 42.45
N GLU A 51 2.42 27.91 41.52
CA GLU A 51 3.80 27.48 41.78
C GLU A 51 4.78 28.64 42.00
N GLY A 52 4.32 29.90 41.87
CA GLY A 52 5.15 31.10 42.02
C GLY A 52 6.10 31.37 40.85
N LYS A 53 5.85 30.78 39.68
CA LYS A 53 6.67 30.93 38.47
C LYS A 53 6.13 32.05 37.57
N SER A 54 7.00 32.59 36.71
CA SER A 54 6.59 33.56 35.69
C SER A 54 5.80 32.90 34.57
N LEU A 55 4.86 33.65 33.97
CA LEU A 55 4.04 33.22 32.84
C LEU A 55 4.81 33.30 31.50
N LEU A 56 5.99 32.70 31.48
CA LEU A 56 6.84 32.59 30.30
C LEU A 56 6.94 31.11 29.91
N LEU A 57 6.71 30.80 28.63
CA LEU A 57 6.97 29.45 28.13
C LEU A 57 8.46 29.17 28.19
N SER A 58 8.80 28.00 28.72
CA SER A 58 10.15 27.48 28.76
C SER A 58 10.20 26.03 28.31
N ARG A 59 11.41 25.53 28.06
CA ARG A 59 11.69 24.13 27.75
C ARG A 59 11.11 23.14 28.74
N ASP A 60 11.09 23.49 30.03
CA ASP A 60 10.59 22.63 31.10
C ASP A 60 9.06 22.54 31.12
N LEU A 61 8.37 23.54 30.56
CA LEU A 61 6.91 23.60 30.51
C LEU A 61 6.31 23.05 29.21
N MET A 62 7.14 22.78 28.19
CA MET A 62 6.66 22.43 26.85
C MET A 62 5.70 21.24 26.83
N GLU A 63 6.02 20.17 27.57
CA GLU A 63 5.21 18.96 27.56
C GLU A 63 3.85 19.20 28.22
N ARG A 64 3.83 19.88 29.37
CA ARG A 64 2.59 20.25 30.08
C ARG A 64 1.68 21.10 29.19
N VAL A 65 2.25 22.13 28.56
CA VAL A 65 1.55 23.04 27.65
C VAL A 65 1.03 22.31 26.42
N LEU A 66 1.80 21.37 25.87
CA LEU A 66 1.40 20.56 24.73
C LEU A 66 0.22 19.63 25.09
N ILE A 67 0.27 18.95 26.23
CA ILE A 67 -0.81 18.09 26.71
C ILE A 67 -2.11 18.88 26.90
N ASP A 68 -2.04 20.04 27.57
CA ASP A 68 -3.21 20.91 27.78
C ASP A 68 -3.80 21.37 26.44
N ARG A 69 -2.94 21.77 25.49
CA ARG A 69 -3.40 22.17 24.16
C ARG A 69 -4.03 21.03 23.36
N LEU A 70 -3.54 19.80 23.51
CA LEU A 70 -4.09 18.62 22.82
C LEU A 70 -5.38 18.10 23.47
N SER A 71 -5.54 18.29 24.78
CA SER A 71 -6.67 17.75 25.56
C SER A 71 -7.79 18.76 25.78
N GLY A 72 -7.51 20.06 25.62
CA GLY A 72 -8.49 21.11 25.79
C GLY A 72 -9.42 21.28 24.59
N ASP A 73 -10.63 21.77 24.84
CA ASP A 73 -11.59 22.10 23.79
C ASP A 73 -11.48 23.59 23.44
N PHE A 74 -11.02 23.87 22.21
CA PHE A 74 -10.74 25.22 21.76
C PHE A 74 -11.48 25.52 20.45
N PRO A 75 -12.08 26.72 20.30
CA PRO A 75 -12.77 27.11 19.07
C PRO A 75 -11.84 27.05 17.86
N ASN A 76 -12.33 26.51 16.74
CA ASN A 76 -11.55 26.32 15.50
C ASN A 76 -10.28 25.49 15.67
N SER A 77 -10.23 24.58 16.65
CA SER A 77 -9.12 23.66 16.82
C SER A 77 -9.03 22.70 15.63
N GLU A 78 -7.84 22.61 15.03
CA GLU A 78 -7.52 21.56 14.08
C GLU A 78 -7.38 20.20 14.80
N SER A 79 -7.42 19.10 14.06
CA SER A 79 -7.23 17.76 14.65
C SER A 79 -5.87 17.66 15.36
N PRO A 80 -5.76 16.86 16.45
CA PRO A 80 -4.52 16.74 17.21
C PRO A 80 -3.31 16.41 16.33
N PHE A 81 -3.48 15.49 15.38
CA PHE A 81 -2.43 15.17 14.41
C PHE A 81 -2.01 16.37 13.55
N ASN A 82 -2.96 17.08 12.94
CA ASN A 82 -2.65 18.23 12.07
C ASN A 82 -1.95 19.35 12.86
N TYR A 83 -2.37 19.59 14.10
CA TYR A 83 -1.71 20.53 15.00
C TYR A 83 -0.25 20.16 15.25
N LEU A 84 0.03 18.88 15.52
CA LEU A 84 1.39 18.38 15.76
C LEU A 84 2.28 18.51 14.51
N ILE A 85 1.75 18.23 13.32
CA ILE A 85 2.44 18.49 12.04
C ILE A 85 2.74 19.98 11.89
N GLY A 86 1.78 20.84 12.23
CA GLY A 86 1.94 22.29 12.26
C GLY A 86 3.04 22.74 13.22
N CYS A 87 3.09 22.20 14.43
CA CYS A 87 4.14 22.44 15.42
C CYS A 87 5.52 22.05 14.87
N TYR A 88 5.63 20.88 14.25
CA TYR A 88 6.86 20.43 13.63
C TYR A 88 7.33 21.36 12.51
N LYS A 89 6.42 21.77 11.61
CA LYS A 89 6.71 22.70 10.51
C LYS A 89 7.19 24.06 11.03
N ARG A 90 6.49 24.63 12.01
CA ARG A 90 6.86 25.91 12.64
C ARG A 90 8.20 25.80 13.39
N ALA A 91 8.45 24.71 14.10
CA ALA A 91 9.74 24.46 14.74
C ALA A 91 10.88 24.39 13.72
N HIS A 92 10.68 23.72 12.59
CA HIS A 92 11.65 23.66 11.49
C HIS A 92 11.95 25.05 10.89
N GLU A 93 10.93 25.87 10.69
CA GLU A 93 11.08 27.25 10.21
C GLU A 93 11.81 28.15 11.23
N GLU A 94 11.48 28.05 12.51
CA GLU A 94 12.16 28.83 13.56
C GLU A 94 13.63 28.41 13.70
N ILE A 95 13.97 27.11 13.59
CA ILE A 95 15.38 26.64 13.57
C ILE A 95 16.17 27.33 12.43
N LYS A 96 15.58 27.45 11.23
CA LYS A 96 16.21 28.17 10.10
C LYS A 96 16.43 29.65 10.41
N LYS A 97 15.50 30.31 11.11
CA LYS A 97 15.63 31.72 11.51
C LYS A 97 16.70 31.89 12.59
N ILE A 98 16.71 31.00 13.58
CA ILE A 98 17.70 30.98 14.69
C ILE A 98 19.12 30.83 14.13
N ALA A 99 19.32 30.09 13.04
CA ALA A 99 20.63 29.93 12.41
C ALA A 99 21.31 31.26 12.04
N ASN A 100 20.53 32.33 11.80
CA ASN A 100 21.02 33.68 11.48
C ASN A 100 21.36 34.54 12.71
N MET A 101 21.17 34.03 13.93
CA MET A 101 21.54 34.75 15.16
C MET A 101 23.06 34.91 15.26
N LYS A 102 23.51 36.12 15.61
CA LYS A 102 24.93 36.46 15.75
C LYS A 102 25.55 35.90 17.02
N ASP A 103 24.78 35.87 18.10
CA ASP A 103 25.23 35.35 19.39
C ASP A 103 25.18 33.81 19.37
N LYS A 104 26.35 33.18 19.56
CA LYS A 104 26.52 31.73 19.44
C LYS A 104 25.93 30.97 20.62
N THR A 105 26.00 31.51 21.84
CA THR A 105 25.47 30.82 23.03
C THR A 105 23.95 30.85 23.00
N LEU A 106 23.38 32.03 22.83
CA LEU A 106 21.94 32.22 22.68
C LEU A 106 21.40 31.40 21.50
N ARG A 107 22.10 31.38 20.35
CA ARG A 107 21.73 30.54 19.20
C ARG A 107 21.62 29.06 19.59
N SER A 108 22.61 28.54 20.30
CA SER A 108 22.64 27.13 20.71
C SER A 108 21.49 26.78 21.65
N GLU A 109 21.16 27.67 22.59
CA GLU A 109 20.07 27.50 23.55
C GLU A 109 18.71 27.51 22.84
N MET A 110 18.46 28.51 21.99
CA MET A 110 17.21 28.63 21.23
C MET A 110 17.03 27.48 20.23
N GLU A 111 18.12 27.07 19.58
CA GLU A 111 18.11 25.91 18.68
C GLU A 111 17.80 24.62 19.45
N SER A 112 18.32 24.47 20.68
CA SER A 112 17.99 23.34 21.55
C SER A 112 16.52 23.34 21.97
N ALA A 113 15.94 24.50 22.29
CA ALA A 113 14.52 24.63 22.61
C ALA A 113 13.64 24.23 21.41
N ALA A 114 13.89 24.82 20.24
CA ALA A 114 13.12 24.50 19.04
C ALA A 114 13.25 23.03 18.61
N LYS A 115 14.44 22.42 18.76
CA LYS A 115 14.64 20.98 18.52
C LYS A 115 13.86 20.11 19.52
N GLN A 116 13.75 20.52 20.78
CA GLN A 116 12.95 19.80 21.77
C GLN A 116 11.46 19.84 21.42
N ALA A 117 10.93 21.00 21.05
CA ALA A 117 9.54 21.13 20.58
C ALA A 117 9.27 20.25 19.36
N LYS A 118 10.21 20.20 18.41
CA LYS A 118 10.16 19.34 17.23
C LYS A 118 10.09 17.84 17.60
N LYS A 119 10.95 17.38 18.50
CA LYS A 119 10.96 15.99 19.00
C LYS A 119 9.66 15.64 19.75
N LEU A 120 9.16 16.56 20.59
CA LEU A 120 7.90 16.37 21.31
C LEU A 120 6.72 16.24 20.33
N ALA A 121 6.67 17.08 19.29
CA ALA A 121 5.63 16.99 18.27
C ALA A 121 5.60 15.62 17.58
N VAL A 122 6.76 15.06 17.22
CA VAL A 122 6.86 13.70 16.66
C VAL A 122 6.43 12.64 17.67
N SER A 123 6.89 12.75 18.92
CA SER A 123 6.55 11.79 19.98
C SER A 123 5.04 11.74 20.24
N TYR A 124 4.41 12.90 20.41
CA TYR A 124 2.96 12.98 20.62
C TYR A 124 2.16 12.60 19.37
N ALA A 125 2.71 12.78 18.16
CA ALA A 125 2.09 12.29 16.94
C ALA A 125 2.03 10.75 16.91
N ARG A 126 3.10 10.07 17.35
CA ARG A 126 3.09 8.61 17.51
C ARG A 126 2.09 8.16 18.57
N ILE A 127 2.09 8.81 19.74
CA ILE A 127 1.18 8.46 20.84
C ILE A 127 -0.28 8.61 20.39
N HIS A 128 -0.62 9.71 19.72
CA HIS A 128 -1.95 9.95 19.20
C HIS A 128 -2.34 8.94 18.12
N LEU A 129 -1.44 8.61 17.18
CA LEU A 129 -1.75 7.62 16.14
C LEU A 129 -1.86 6.19 16.70
N GLY A 130 -1.06 5.85 17.71
CA GLY A 130 -1.14 4.57 18.41
C GLY A 130 -2.40 4.45 19.28
N ASN A 131 -2.89 5.58 19.82
CA ASN A 131 -4.08 5.67 20.65
C ASN A 131 -4.95 6.89 20.26
N PRO A 132 -5.75 6.79 19.18
CA PRO A 132 -6.52 7.93 18.67
C PRO A 132 -7.45 8.55 19.71
N GLU A 133 -8.02 7.74 20.60
CA GLU A 133 -8.94 8.16 21.67
C GLU A 133 -8.29 9.03 22.76
N LEU A 134 -6.95 9.09 22.85
CA LEU A 134 -6.27 9.76 23.96
C LEU A 134 -6.51 11.28 24.00
N PHE A 135 -6.65 11.90 22.82
CA PHE A 135 -6.86 13.35 22.66
C PHE A 135 -8.17 13.67 21.94
N SER A 136 -9.05 12.68 21.78
CA SER A 136 -10.36 12.90 21.17
C SER A 136 -11.28 13.56 22.20
N ASN A 137 -11.48 14.86 22.05
CA ASN A 137 -12.58 15.53 22.75
C ASN A 137 -13.88 14.87 22.29
N GLY A 138 -14.74 14.44 23.23
CA GLY A 138 -15.90 13.57 23.04
C GLY A 138 -17.01 14.03 22.07
N ASN A 139 -16.73 14.94 21.14
CA ASN A 139 -17.58 15.30 20.02
C ASN A 139 -17.41 14.29 18.87
N ALA A 140 -17.65 13.01 19.18
CA ALA A 140 -18.03 12.02 18.18
C ALA A 140 -19.47 12.32 17.74
N THR A 141 -19.66 13.35 16.91
CA THR A 141 -20.88 13.44 16.08
C THR A 141 -20.85 12.47 14.91
N ASP A 142 -19.78 11.69 14.75
CA ASP A 142 -19.82 10.48 13.94
C ASP A 142 -20.49 9.36 14.73
N THR A 143 -21.82 9.37 14.67
CA THR A 143 -22.66 8.22 14.97
C THR A 143 -22.18 7.02 14.16
N HIS A 144 -21.36 6.15 14.76
CA HIS A 144 -21.29 4.69 14.63
C HIS A 144 -19.89 4.15 15.00
N SER A 145 -19.57 4.07 16.28
CA SER A 145 -18.48 3.20 16.78
C SER A 145 -18.87 2.48 18.07
N LYS A 146 -19.96 1.72 18.01
CA LYS A 146 -20.18 0.64 18.99
C LYS A 146 -19.44 -0.61 18.51
N ILE A 147 -18.47 -1.04 19.30
CA ILE A 147 -17.98 -2.43 19.48
C ILE A 147 -18.07 -3.27 18.20
N GLY A 148 -17.01 -3.22 17.41
CA GLY A 148 -16.80 -4.00 16.19
C GLY A 148 -16.02 -3.18 15.18
N PHE A 149 -14.77 -3.58 14.90
CA PHE A 149 -13.90 -3.12 13.80
C PHE A 149 -14.35 -1.82 13.10
N SER A 150 -13.84 -0.66 13.55
CA SER A 150 -14.01 0.60 12.82
C SER A 150 -13.30 0.49 11.47
N LEU A 151 -14.07 0.23 10.42
CA LEU A 151 -13.57 0.02 9.05
C LEU A 151 -13.28 1.33 8.30
N THR A 152 -13.31 2.52 8.93
CA THR A 152 -13.22 3.78 8.17
C THR A 152 -12.55 4.99 8.86
N SER A 153 -11.77 4.84 9.94
CA SER A 153 -10.85 5.94 10.33
C SER A 153 -9.56 5.83 9.51
N LYS A 154 -9.51 6.52 8.38
CA LYS A 154 -8.30 6.60 7.55
C LYS A 154 -7.19 7.30 8.33
N SER A 155 -6.02 6.68 8.38
CA SER A 155 -4.81 7.21 9.00
C SER A 155 -4.41 8.56 8.38
N PRO A 156 -4.29 9.63 9.18
CA PRO A 156 -3.86 10.93 8.67
C PRO A 156 -2.35 10.94 8.31
N LEU A 157 -1.62 9.87 8.62
CA LEU A 157 -0.23 9.67 8.19
C LEU A 157 -0.13 9.27 6.71
N LEU A 158 -1.13 8.56 6.16
CA LEU A 158 -1.08 8.05 4.79
C LEU A 158 -0.89 9.17 3.73
N PRO A 159 -1.65 10.29 3.77
CA PRO A 159 -1.43 11.39 2.83
C PRO A 159 -0.02 11.99 2.90
N LEU A 160 0.61 12.03 4.08
CA LEU A 160 1.99 12.51 4.23
C LEU A 160 3.00 11.57 3.56
N VAL A 161 2.82 10.25 3.73
CA VAL A 161 3.66 9.25 3.05
C VAL A 161 3.50 9.36 1.53
N ILE A 162 2.26 9.50 1.06
CA ILE A 162 1.98 9.66 -0.38
C ILE A 162 2.60 10.97 -0.90
N ALA A 163 2.49 12.08 -0.16
CA ALA A 163 3.11 13.36 -0.54
C ALA A 163 4.64 13.26 -0.63
N GLU A 164 5.30 12.58 0.32
CA GLU A 164 6.75 12.37 0.34
C GLU A 164 7.21 11.62 -0.92
N VAL A 165 6.55 10.51 -1.26
CA VAL A 165 6.93 9.69 -2.42
C VAL A 165 6.47 10.25 -3.77
N SER A 166 5.60 11.27 -3.75
CA SER A 166 5.11 11.96 -4.95
C SER A 166 5.89 13.23 -5.26
N SER A 167 6.59 13.79 -4.26
CA SER A 167 7.42 14.98 -4.42
C SER A 167 8.56 14.74 -5.41
N GLY A 168 8.47 15.37 -6.59
CA GLY A 168 9.50 15.30 -7.63
C GLY A 168 9.21 14.36 -8.81
N VAL A 169 8.07 13.65 -8.81
CA VAL A 169 7.67 12.78 -9.92
C VAL A 169 6.66 13.52 -10.82
N MET A 170 7.13 14.05 -11.95
CA MET A 170 6.28 14.68 -12.98
C MET A 170 5.44 13.67 -13.79
N LEU A 171 5.55 12.37 -13.50
CA LEU A 171 5.10 11.26 -14.35
C LEU A 171 3.75 10.65 -13.96
N ASP A 172 3.01 11.25 -13.03
CA ASP A 172 1.67 10.79 -12.63
C ASP A 172 0.60 11.22 -13.66
N GLY A 173 0.86 10.95 -14.93
CA GLY A 173 0.04 11.37 -16.08
C GLY A 173 -1.27 10.60 -16.27
N PHE A 174 -1.48 9.50 -15.52
CA PHE A 174 -2.68 8.67 -15.59
C PHE A 174 -3.16 8.33 -14.18
N GLY A 175 -4.38 8.78 -13.83
CA GLY A 175 -5.03 8.43 -12.55
C GLY A 175 -5.35 9.58 -11.59
N GLY A 176 -4.94 10.83 -11.87
CA GLY A 176 -5.21 12.00 -11.01
C GLY A 176 -4.44 11.99 -9.68
N ASN A 177 -3.85 13.13 -9.31
CA ASN A 177 -3.03 13.30 -8.11
C ASN A 177 -3.85 13.60 -6.83
N ASP A 178 -5.05 13.00 -6.71
CA ASP A 178 -6.01 13.43 -5.69
C ASP A 178 -5.69 12.92 -4.27
N LEU A 179 -4.91 11.83 -4.14
CA LEU A 179 -4.63 11.18 -2.85
C LEU A 179 -3.79 12.03 -1.88
N ALA A 180 -3.01 12.99 -2.38
CA ALA A 180 -2.19 13.91 -1.58
C ALA A 180 -2.32 15.38 -2.02
N SER A 181 -3.37 15.72 -2.78
CA SER A 181 -3.58 17.09 -3.27
C SER A 181 -3.71 18.07 -2.09
N GLY A 182 -2.81 19.06 -2.04
CA GLY A 182 -2.78 20.08 -0.99
C GLY A 182 -2.15 19.66 0.34
N VAL A 183 -1.53 18.48 0.42
CA VAL A 183 -0.83 17.99 1.62
C VAL A 183 0.68 18.15 1.44
N ASP A 184 1.31 18.98 2.28
CA ASP A 184 2.76 19.14 2.33
C ASP A 184 3.34 18.35 3.52
N CYS A 185 4.20 17.36 3.24
CA CYS A 185 5.00 16.69 4.26
C CYS A 185 6.14 17.63 4.72
N PRO A 186 6.23 17.99 6.01
CA PRO A 186 7.34 18.82 6.48
C PRO A 186 8.69 18.09 6.34
N PRO A 187 9.77 18.77 5.89
CA PRO A 187 11.05 18.12 5.64
C PRO A 187 11.60 17.33 6.84
N GLY A 188 11.92 16.07 6.61
CA GLY A 188 12.46 15.15 7.61
C GLY A 188 11.46 14.66 8.65
N PHE A 189 10.17 15.00 8.55
CA PHE A 189 9.17 14.56 9.53
C PHE A 189 9.05 13.04 9.56
N LEU A 190 8.86 12.39 8.41
CA LEU A 190 8.73 10.94 8.34
C LEU A 190 10.02 10.22 8.75
N GLU A 191 11.19 10.77 8.39
CA GLU A 191 12.47 10.25 8.84
C GLU A 191 12.57 10.26 10.37
N GLU A 192 12.24 11.39 11.01
CA GLU A 192 12.22 11.50 12.47
C GLU A 192 11.12 10.62 13.08
N PHE A 193 9.97 10.46 12.42
CA PHE A 193 8.82 9.66 12.87
C PHE A 193 9.14 8.17 12.94
N PHE A 194 9.83 7.61 11.95
CA PHE A 194 10.17 6.18 11.93
C PHE A 194 11.52 5.84 12.58
N LYS A 195 12.36 6.84 12.84
CA LYS A 195 13.71 6.65 13.39
C LYS A 195 13.69 6.29 14.89
N ASP A 196 14.59 5.39 15.29
CA ASP A 196 14.93 5.02 16.67
C ASP A 196 13.69 4.73 17.57
N THR A 197 12.61 4.21 17.00
CA THR A 197 11.36 3.90 17.72
C THR A 197 11.21 2.40 17.91
N ASP A 198 10.66 1.99 19.04
CA ASP A 198 10.35 0.60 19.34
C ASP A 198 9.25 0.04 18.43
N PHE A 199 9.32 -1.27 18.19
CA PHE A 199 8.38 -1.95 17.29
C PHE A 199 6.94 -1.94 17.86
N GLU A 200 6.77 -2.06 19.17
CA GLU A 200 5.46 -2.12 19.83
C GLU A 200 4.65 -0.83 19.62
N THR A 201 5.32 0.33 19.66
CA THR A 201 4.68 1.63 19.38
C THR A 201 4.32 1.80 17.91
N LEU A 202 5.18 1.37 16.98
CA LEU A 202 4.96 1.55 15.54
C LEU A 202 4.02 0.50 14.93
N GLU A 203 3.95 -0.70 15.49
CA GLU A 203 3.16 -1.81 14.95
C GLU A 203 1.68 -1.45 14.71
N PRO A 204 0.90 -0.92 15.67
CA PRO A 204 -0.51 -0.57 15.42
C PRO A 204 -0.66 0.51 14.34
N ILE A 205 0.26 1.49 14.31
CA ILE A 205 0.26 2.59 13.33
C ILE A 205 0.51 2.05 11.92
N LEU A 206 1.52 1.19 11.78
CA LEU A 206 1.89 0.57 10.50
C LEU A 206 0.82 -0.40 10.01
N LYS A 207 0.18 -1.17 10.89
CA LYS A 207 -0.96 -2.04 10.54
C LYS A 207 -2.10 -1.22 9.93
N ALA A 208 -2.56 -0.19 10.62
CA ALA A 208 -3.59 0.71 10.09
C ALA A 208 -3.18 1.33 8.75
N LEU A 209 -1.92 1.77 8.64
CA LEU A 209 -1.39 2.35 7.41
C LEU A 209 -1.42 1.37 6.23
N TYR A 210 -1.08 0.09 6.44
CA TYR A 210 -1.16 -0.94 5.40
C TYR A 210 -2.61 -1.27 5.01
N GLU A 211 -3.54 -1.28 5.97
CA GLU A 211 -4.97 -1.48 5.70
C GLU A 211 -5.57 -0.34 4.88
N ASP A 212 -5.26 0.91 5.24
CA ASP A 212 -5.70 2.09 4.49
C ASP A 212 -5.10 2.10 3.09
N LEU A 213 -3.80 1.81 2.98
CA LEU A 213 -3.08 1.75 1.71
C LEU A 213 -3.67 0.67 0.81
N ARG A 214 -3.94 -0.53 1.33
CA ARG A 214 -4.69 -1.59 0.64
C ARG A 214 -6.04 -1.07 0.16
N GLY A 215 -6.76 -0.33 1.00
CA GLY A 215 -8.05 0.27 0.68
C GLY A 215 -8.01 1.18 -0.55
N THR A 216 -6.91 1.91 -0.77
CA THR A 216 -6.76 2.82 -1.93
C THR A 216 -6.69 2.11 -3.28
N VAL A 217 -6.28 0.83 -3.31
CA VAL A 217 -6.05 0.08 -4.56
C VAL A 217 -7.07 -1.03 -4.83
N LEU A 218 -7.99 -1.31 -3.90
CA LEU A 218 -8.94 -2.45 -3.97
C LEU A 218 -9.74 -2.60 -5.28
N LYS A 219 -10.06 -1.50 -5.95
CA LYS A 219 -10.83 -1.50 -7.20
C LYS A 219 -10.18 -0.64 -8.26
N VAL A 220 -8.85 -0.55 -8.24
CA VAL A 220 -8.09 0.27 -9.19
C VAL A 220 -7.70 -0.58 -10.39
N SER A 221 -7.98 -0.10 -11.61
CA SER A 221 -7.54 -0.73 -12.85
C SER A 221 -6.16 -0.23 -13.27
N ALA A 222 -5.62 -0.78 -14.36
CA ALA A 222 -4.37 -0.31 -14.96
C ALA A 222 -4.35 1.19 -15.30
N LEU A 223 -5.50 1.84 -15.47
CA LEU A 223 -5.59 3.27 -15.79
C LEU A 223 -5.83 4.16 -14.56
N GLY A 224 -6.10 3.57 -13.40
CA GLY A 224 -6.29 4.31 -12.16
C GLY A 224 -4.98 4.54 -11.41
N ASN A 225 -5.05 5.30 -10.31
CA ASN A 225 -3.88 5.68 -9.53
C ASN A 225 -3.44 4.56 -8.57
N PHE A 226 -2.66 3.61 -9.08
CA PHE A 226 -1.97 2.63 -8.25
C PHE A 226 -0.51 3.00 -7.99
N GLN A 227 0.09 3.89 -8.80
CA GLN A 227 1.51 4.21 -8.77
C GLN A 227 1.90 4.90 -7.46
N GLN A 228 1.05 5.80 -6.95
CA GLN A 228 1.29 6.48 -5.68
C GLN A 228 1.18 5.52 -4.49
N PRO A 229 0.09 4.72 -4.36
CA PRO A 229 0.04 3.66 -3.37
C PRO A 229 1.21 2.68 -3.44
N LEU A 230 1.64 2.28 -4.65
CA LEU A 230 2.75 1.33 -4.82
C LEU A 230 4.08 1.93 -4.34
N ARG A 231 4.34 3.21 -4.64
CA ARG A 231 5.52 3.91 -4.12
C ARG A 231 5.48 4.08 -2.60
N ALA A 232 4.30 4.37 -2.03
CA ALA A 232 4.12 4.42 -0.59
C ALA A 232 4.38 3.05 0.07
N LEU A 233 3.86 1.96 -0.52
CA LEU A 233 4.13 0.60 -0.07
C LEU A 233 5.64 0.31 -0.07
N LEU A 234 6.31 0.64 -1.17
CA LEU A 234 7.75 0.45 -1.32
C LEU A 234 8.56 1.27 -0.31
N TYR A 235 8.18 2.53 -0.07
CA TYR A 235 8.80 3.37 0.95
C TYR A 235 8.69 2.73 2.34
N LEU A 236 7.50 2.26 2.72
CA LEU A 236 7.27 1.63 4.02
C LEU A 236 8.04 0.32 4.18
N VAL A 237 8.08 -0.53 3.13
CA VAL A 237 8.79 -1.81 3.16
C VAL A 237 10.31 -1.63 3.14
N LYS A 238 10.84 -0.51 2.65
CA LYS A 238 12.26 -0.15 2.77
C LYS A 238 12.68 0.14 4.21
N LEU A 239 11.73 0.47 5.10
CA LEU A 239 11.98 0.56 6.53
C LEU A 239 11.97 -0.85 7.14
N PRO A 240 13.03 -1.27 7.87
CA PRO A 240 13.07 -2.62 8.46
C PRO A 240 11.86 -2.94 9.34
N VAL A 241 11.41 -1.97 10.14
CA VAL A 241 10.19 -2.09 10.98
C VAL A 241 8.92 -2.24 10.15
N GLY A 242 8.84 -1.57 8.99
CA GLY A 242 7.72 -1.67 8.06
C GLY A 242 7.64 -3.05 7.43
N ALA A 243 8.76 -3.55 6.88
CA ALA A 243 8.84 -4.90 6.34
C ALA A 243 8.45 -5.98 7.36
N LYS A 244 8.96 -5.88 8.59
CA LYS A 244 8.62 -6.78 9.70
C LYS A 244 7.13 -6.71 10.04
N CYS A 245 6.57 -5.50 10.15
CA CYS A 245 5.16 -5.30 10.46
C CYS A 245 4.25 -5.86 9.35
N LEU A 246 4.61 -5.66 8.08
CA LEU A 246 3.82 -6.15 6.94
C LEU A 246 3.66 -7.66 6.95
N VAL A 247 4.74 -8.41 7.19
CA VAL A 247 4.67 -9.89 7.16
C VAL A 247 4.05 -10.48 8.41
N ASN A 248 4.14 -9.77 9.55
CA ASN A 248 3.40 -10.14 10.75
C ASN A 248 1.93 -9.67 10.73
N HIS A 249 1.49 -9.00 9.66
CA HIS A 249 0.12 -8.49 9.55
C HIS A 249 -0.90 -9.65 9.49
N PRO A 250 -2.05 -9.59 10.18
CA PRO A 250 -3.09 -10.63 10.10
C PRO A 250 -3.60 -10.90 8.68
N TRP A 251 -3.61 -9.87 7.84
CA TRP A 251 -3.94 -9.92 6.42
C TRP A 251 -2.73 -10.02 5.49
N TRP A 252 -1.54 -10.36 6.00
CA TRP A 252 -0.42 -10.77 5.14
C TRP A 252 -0.84 -11.97 4.29
N ILE A 253 -1.33 -13.01 4.98
CA ILE A 253 -2.00 -14.18 4.41
C ILE A 253 -3.27 -14.41 5.22
N PRO A 254 -4.46 -14.14 4.65
CA PRO A 254 -5.73 -14.37 5.33
C PRO A 254 -5.84 -15.84 5.77
N LYS A 255 -6.30 -16.07 7.00
CA LYS A 255 -6.51 -17.42 7.57
C LYS A 255 -8.01 -17.71 7.65
N GLY A 256 -8.43 -18.93 7.33
CA GLY A 256 -9.83 -19.34 7.46
C GLY A 256 -10.18 -20.62 6.70
N VAL A 257 -11.31 -21.22 7.07
CA VAL A 257 -11.80 -22.50 6.49
C VAL A 257 -12.22 -22.34 5.02
N TYR A 258 -12.61 -21.14 4.60
CA TYR A 258 -13.07 -20.83 3.24
C TYR A 258 -12.04 -20.04 2.42
N LEU A 259 -10.75 -20.28 2.65
CA LEU A 259 -9.69 -19.59 1.93
C LEU A 259 -9.63 -20.08 0.47
N ASN A 260 -9.88 -19.17 -0.47
CA ASN A 260 -9.63 -19.38 -1.90
C ASN A 260 -8.78 -18.22 -2.44
N GLY A 261 -8.23 -18.38 -3.64
CA GLY A 261 -7.37 -17.38 -4.27
C GLY A 261 -8.07 -16.05 -4.49
N ARG A 262 -9.38 -16.03 -4.71
CA ARG A 262 -10.15 -14.77 -4.79
C ARG A 262 -10.21 -14.05 -3.44
N VAL A 263 -10.44 -14.78 -2.35
CA VAL A 263 -10.40 -14.23 -1.00
C VAL A 263 -9.00 -13.68 -0.71
N ILE A 264 -7.94 -14.42 -1.05
CA ILE A 264 -6.55 -13.95 -0.87
C ILE A 264 -6.30 -12.66 -1.67
N GLU A 265 -6.68 -12.64 -2.95
CA GLU A 265 -6.55 -11.49 -3.83
C GLU A 265 -7.23 -10.25 -3.26
N MET A 266 -8.45 -10.36 -2.73
CA MET A 266 -9.20 -9.20 -2.28
C MET A 266 -8.94 -8.81 -0.83
N THR A 267 -8.55 -9.75 0.05
CA THR A 267 -8.43 -9.49 1.49
C THR A 267 -7.00 -9.33 1.98
N SER A 268 -6.01 -9.88 1.29
CA SER A 268 -4.61 -9.69 1.67
C SER A 268 -4.15 -8.24 1.44
N ILE A 269 -3.05 -7.84 2.08
CA ILE A 269 -2.45 -6.50 1.89
C ILE A 269 -1.91 -6.35 0.46
N LEU A 270 -1.21 -7.37 -0.07
CA LEU A 270 -0.59 -7.30 -1.40
C LEU A 270 -1.54 -7.67 -2.55
N GLY A 271 -2.56 -8.48 -2.29
CA GLY A 271 -3.48 -8.98 -3.32
C GLY A 271 -4.08 -7.87 -4.19
N PRO A 272 -4.60 -6.76 -3.61
CA PRO A 272 -5.13 -5.64 -4.39
C PRO A 272 -4.13 -4.97 -5.31
N PHE A 273 -2.84 -4.95 -4.98
CA PHE A 273 -1.81 -4.43 -5.89
C PHE A 273 -1.59 -5.37 -7.08
N PHE A 274 -1.60 -6.68 -6.83
CA PHE A 274 -1.55 -7.66 -7.91
C PHE A 274 -2.85 -7.75 -8.70
N HIS A 275 -3.99 -7.33 -8.14
CA HIS A 275 -5.28 -7.26 -8.84
C HIS A 275 -5.33 -6.18 -9.93
N VAL A 276 -4.53 -5.11 -9.80
CA VAL A 276 -4.48 -3.99 -10.78
C VAL A 276 -4.14 -4.53 -12.17
N SER A 277 -5.09 -4.50 -13.10
CA SER A 277 -4.93 -5.08 -14.44
C SER A 277 -5.73 -4.32 -15.49
N ALA A 278 -5.34 -4.49 -16.75
CA ALA A 278 -6.14 -4.11 -17.91
C ALA A 278 -7.14 -5.21 -18.31
N LEU A 279 -6.89 -6.46 -17.91
CA LEU A 279 -7.81 -7.57 -18.13
C LEU A 279 -9.11 -7.32 -17.35
N PRO A 280 -10.29 -7.47 -17.98
CA PRO A 280 -11.55 -7.21 -17.30
C PRO A 280 -11.81 -8.25 -16.21
N ASP A 281 -12.37 -7.79 -15.09
CA ASP A 281 -12.93 -8.63 -14.05
C ASP A 281 -14.45 -8.40 -13.99
N HIS A 282 -15.21 -9.41 -14.41
CA HIS A 282 -16.67 -9.33 -14.51
C HIS A 282 -17.39 -9.59 -13.17
N SER A 283 -16.66 -9.80 -12.08
CA SER A 283 -17.25 -10.09 -10.77
C SER A 283 -17.52 -8.83 -9.92
N LEU A 284 -17.92 -9.03 -8.65
CA LEU A 284 -18.26 -7.97 -7.67
C LEU A 284 -17.16 -6.93 -7.43
N PHE A 285 -15.92 -7.21 -7.86
CA PHE A 285 -14.76 -6.34 -7.64
C PHE A 285 -14.23 -5.72 -8.93
N ARG A 286 -15.10 -5.50 -9.92
CA ARG A 286 -14.75 -4.77 -11.15
C ARG A 286 -13.94 -3.51 -10.85
N SER A 287 -12.77 -3.42 -11.47
CA SER A 287 -11.82 -2.33 -11.31
C SER A 287 -12.28 -1.09 -12.10
N HIS A 288 -11.85 0.08 -11.63
CA HIS A 288 -12.15 1.37 -12.21
C HIS A 288 -10.86 2.17 -12.41
N PRO A 289 -10.77 2.98 -13.47
CA PRO A 289 -11.74 3.07 -14.57
C PRO A 289 -11.77 1.83 -15.49
N ASP A 290 -12.85 1.67 -16.26
CA ASP A 290 -12.97 0.56 -17.21
C ASP A 290 -11.99 0.76 -18.39
N VAL A 291 -10.99 -0.11 -18.47
CA VAL A 291 -9.91 -0.01 -19.46
C VAL A 291 -10.43 -0.28 -20.88
N GLY A 292 -11.33 -1.26 -21.04
CA GLY A 292 -11.92 -1.60 -22.33
C GLY A 292 -12.69 -0.42 -22.90
N GLN A 293 -13.54 0.20 -22.09
CA GLN A 293 -14.32 1.36 -22.51
C GLN A 293 -13.45 2.59 -22.78
N GLN A 294 -12.46 2.89 -21.93
CA GLN A 294 -11.65 4.10 -22.12
C GLN A 294 -10.68 3.99 -23.31
N CYS A 295 -9.99 2.87 -23.42
CA CYS A 295 -8.94 2.69 -24.42
C CYS A 295 -9.45 2.12 -25.76
N PHE A 296 -10.53 1.32 -25.75
CA PHE A 296 -10.90 0.48 -26.89
C PHE A 296 -12.38 0.58 -27.30
N SER A 297 -13.13 1.57 -26.80
CA SER A 297 -14.48 1.85 -27.31
C SER A 297 -14.47 2.27 -28.77
N GLU A 298 -15.38 1.70 -29.56
CA GLU A 298 -15.53 1.98 -30.99
C GLU A 298 -14.22 1.75 -31.76
N ALA A 299 -13.47 0.70 -31.38
CA ALA A 299 -12.14 0.44 -31.95
C ALA A 299 -12.15 0.26 -33.49
N SER A 300 -13.27 -0.15 -34.08
CA SER A 300 -13.42 -0.30 -35.53
C SER A 300 -13.44 1.04 -36.29
N THR A 301 -13.80 2.15 -35.63
CA THR A 301 -13.87 3.49 -36.24
C THR A 301 -12.69 4.39 -35.85
N ARG A 302 -11.94 4.02 -34.80
CA ARG A 302 -10.77 4.78 -34.33
C ARG A 302 -9.60 4.74 -35.31
N ARG A 303 -8.80 5.81 -35.30
CA ARG A 303 -7.55 5.85 -36.07
C ARG A 303 -6.56 4.83 -35.50
N PRO A 304 -5.81 4.09 -36.34
CA PRO A 304 -4.83 3.10 -35.87
C PRO A 304 -3.78 3.67 -34.90
N ALA A 305 -3.36 4.92 -35.08
CA ALA A 305 -2.39 5.59 -34.21
C ALA A 305 -2.92 5.78 -32.77
N ASP A 306 -4.21 6.08 -32.60
CA ASP A 306 -4.82 6.29 -31.28
C ASP A 306 -4.95 4.95 -30.52
N LEU A 307 -5.22 3.85 -31.24
CA LEU A 307 -5.21 2.49 -30.69
C LEU A 307 -3.79 2.07 -30.27
N LEU A 308 -2.79 2.31 -31.11
CA LEU A 308 -1.38 2.03 -30.79
C LEU A 308 -0.88 2.80 -29.57
N SER A 309 -1.32 4.05 -29.41
CA SER A 309 -1.05 4.84 -28.20
C SER A 309 -1.63 4.15 -26.96
N SER A 310 -2.87 3.67 -27.03
CA SER A 310 -3.53 2.97 -25.93
C SER A 310 -2.81 1.67 -25.53
N PHE A 311 -2.38 0.87 -26.51
CA PHE A 311 -1.53 -0.31 -26.27
C PHE A 311 -0.23 0.06 -25.56
N THR A 312 0.46 1.10 -26.04
CA THR A 312 1.74 1.56 -25.48
C THR A 312 1.57 2.05 -24.04
N THR A 313 0.51 2.79 -23.75
CA THR A 313 0.19 3.26 -22.40
C THR A 313 -0.03 2.10 -21.44
N ILE A 314 -0.92 1.16 -21.78
CA ILE A 314 -1.20 -0.01 -20.93
C ILE A 314 0.09 -0.80 -20.69
N LYS A 315 0.84 -1.12 -21.74
CA LYS A 315 2.12 -1.82 -21.61
C LYS A 315 3.09 -1.11 -20.67
N THR A 316 3.24 0.20 -20.80
CA THR A 316 4.16 1.00 -19.98
C THR A 316 3.73 0.96 -18.51
N VAL A 317 2.46 1.22 -18.26
CA VAL A 317 1.91 1.30 -16.91
C VAL A 317 1.94 -0.07 -16.22
N MET A 318 1.61 -1.15 -16.93
CA MET A 318 1.71 -2.50 -16.40
C MET A 318 3.16 -2.92 -16.10
N ASN A 319 4.13 -2.54 -16.93
CA ASN A 319 5.54 -2.78 -16.62
C ASN A 319 6.00 -2.04 -15.35
N ASN A 320 5.57 -0.79 -15.17
CA ASN A 320 5.84 -0.05 -13.94
C ASN A 320 5.25 -0.75 -12.69
N LEU A 321 4.03 -1.28 -12.79
CA LEU A 321 3.42 -2.07 -11.71
C LEU A 321 4.30 -3.28 -11.38
N TYR A 322 4.72 -4.03 -12.39
CA TYR A 322 5.50 -5.24 -12.20
C TYR A 322 6.90 -4.95 -11.62
N ASP A 323 7.57 -3.89 -12.08
CA ASP A 323 8.87 -3.46 -11.55
C ASP A 323 8.75 -3.08 -10.07
N GLY A 324 7.73 -2.29 -9.71
CA GLY A 324 7.50 -1.90 -8.32
C GLY A 324 7.13 -3.08 -7.42
N LEU A 325 6.28 -3.99 -7.88
CA LEU A 325 5.93 -5.21 -7.13
C LEU A 325 7.13 -6.14 -6.96
N ALA A 326 7.96 -6.31 -7.98
CA ALA A 326 9.20 -7.07 -7.88
C ALA A 326 10.15 -6.44 -6.86
N GLU A 327 10.28 -5.11 -6.85
CA GLU A 327 11.10 -4.39 -5.87
C GLU A 327 10.57 -4.57 -4.44
N VAL A 328 9.25 -4.48 -4.22
CA VAL A 328 8.62 -4.76 -2.92
C VAL A 328 8.98 -6.17 -2.44
N LEU A 329 8.79 -7.19 -3.29
CA LEU A 329 9.13 -8.58 -2.93
C LEU A 329 10.63 -8.75 -2.66
N LEU A 330 11.50 -8.15 -3.47
CA LEU A 330 12.95 -8.19 -3.25
C LEU A 330 13.37 -7.52 -1.94
N CYS A 331 12.74 -6.40 -1.57
CA CYS A 331 12.97 -5.76 -0.27
C CYS A 331 12.57 -6.68 0.89
N LEU A 332 11.43 -7.36 0.79
CA LEU A 332 11.00 -8.34 1.80
C LEU A 332 11.93 -9.54 1.89
N LEU A 333 12.38 -10.07 0.74
CA LEU A 333 13.27 -11.24 0.66
C LEU A 333 14.70 -10.98 1.17
N LYS A 334 15.18 -9.73 1.10
CA LYS A 334 16.47 -9.32 1.66
C LYS A 334 16.49 -9.38 3.19
N ASN A 335 15.34 -9.27 3.85
CA ASN A 335 15.23 -9.46 5.28
C ASN A 335 15.15 -10.97 5.60
N THR A 336 16.26 -11.52 6.09
CA THR A 336 16.44 -12.97 6.30
C THR A 336 15.51 -13.59 7.35
N GLU A 337 14.88 -12.77 8.19
CA GLU A 337 13.95 -13.20 9.26
C GLU A 337 12.50 -13.45 8.78
N ILE A 338 12.18 -13.17 7.50
CA ILE A 338 10.79 -12.97 7.04
C ILE A 338 10.29 -14.12 6.13
N ARG A 339 10.85 -15.33 6.26
CA ARG A 339 10.57 -16.45 5.31
C ARG A 339 9.43 -17.36 5.78
N GLU A 340 8.19 -16.91 5.71
CA GLU A 340 7.01 -17.78 5.87
C GLU A 340 6.32 -18.10 4.54
N SER A 341 5.79 -19.31 4.43
CA SER A 341 5.30 -19.96 3.20
C SER A 341 3.80 -19.79 2.97
N VAL A 342 3.40 -19.76 1.69
CA VAL A 342 2.00 -19.59 1.23
C VAL A 342 1.62 -20.77 0.33
N ASP A 343 0.48 -21.41 0.62
CA ASP A 343 -0.20 -22.32 -0.30
C ASP A 343 -1.48 -21.65 -0.82
N PRO A 344 -1.58 -21.36 -2.14
CA PRO A 344 -2.84 -20.92 -2.72
C PRO A 344 -3.17 -21.63 -4.04
N ILE A 345 -4.20 -22.49 -4.09
CA ILE A 345 -4.97 -22.74 -5.33
C ILE A 345 -6.48 -22.95 -5.04
N SER A 346 -7.27 -21.93 -5.36
CA SER A 346 -8.60 -21.98 -6.03
C SER A 346 -8.92 -20.56 -6.55
N SER A 347 -9.71 -20.38 -7.61
CA SER A 347 -9.52 -19.30 -8.61
C SER A 347 -9.44 -17.84 -8.10
N ALA A 348 -8.25 -17.23 -8.17
CA ALA A 348 -8.07 -15.77 -8.23
C ALA A 348 -8.30 -15.26 -9.66
N SER A 349 -8.37 -13.95 -9.88
CA SER A 349 -8.57 -13.39 -11.23
C SER A 349 -7.40 -13.69 -12.18
N SER A 350 -7.68 -13.64 -13.48
CA SER A 350 -6.65 -13.74 -14.53
C SER A 350 -5.63 -12.60 -14.42
N GLY A 351 -6.08 -11.38 -14.07
CA GLY A 351 -5.21 -10.22 -13.86
C GLY A 351 -4.17 -10.46 -12.76
N MET A 352 -4.62 -10.92 -11.59
CA MET A 352 -3.74 -11.30 -10.46
C MET A 352 -2.66 -12.29 -10.89
N PHE A 353 -3.04 -13.37 -11.57
CA PHE A 353 -2.10 -14.42 -11.94
C PHE A 353 -1.15 -14.04 -13.08
N VAL A 354 -1.61 -13.23 -14.04
CA VAL A 354 -0.74 -12.67 -15.10
C VAL A 354 0.30 -11.74 -14.48
N ASN A 355 -0.12 -10.86 -13.57
CA ASN A 355 0.79 -9.97 -12.85
C ASN A 355 1.79 -10.74 -11.98
N LEU A 356 1.31 -11.73 -11.23
CA LEU A 356 2.17 -12.60 -10.43
C LEU A 356 3.17 -13.36 -11.32
N SER A 357 2.75 -13.84 -12.50
CA SER A 357 3.65 -14.47 -13.47
C SER A 357 4.77 -13.53 -13.90
N ALA A 358 4.43 -12.28 -14.26
CA ALA A 358 5.40 -11.28 -14.70
C ALA A 358 6.40 -10.88 -13.59
N VAL A 359 5.93 -10.78 -12.35
CA VAL A 359 6.78 -10.47 -11.19
C VAL A 359 7.68 -11.66 -10.83
N MET A 360 7.16 -12.88 -10.84
CA MET A 360 7.93 -14.09 -10.56
C MET A 360 9.03 -14.33 -11.61
N LEU A 361 8.77 -14.00 -12.89
CA LEU A 361 9.79 -13.98 -13.94
C LEU A 361 10.92 -12.97 -13.61
N ARG A 362 10.59 -11.74 -13.22
CA ARG A 362 11.59 -10.73 -12.79
C ARG A 362 12.43 -11.21 -11.61
N LEU A 363 11.84 -11.92 -10.65
CA LEU A 363 12.57 -12.51 -9.53
C LEU A 363 13.54 -13.62 -9.97
N CYS A 364 13.25 -14.29 -11.10
CA CYS A 364 14.11 -15.32 -11.67
C CYS A 364 15.25 -14.79 -12.54
N GLU A 365 15.11 -13.60 -13.13
CA GLU A 365 16.12 -12.99 -14.00
C GLU A 365 17.55 -13.02 -13.44
N PRO A 366 17.80 -12.73 -12.14
CA PRO A 366 19.17 -12.73 -11.60
C PRO A 366 19.86 -14.10 -11.60
N PHE A 367 19.13 -15.20 -11.78
CA PHE A 367 19.67 -16.56 -11.80
C PHE A 367 19.33 -17.39 -13.05
N LEU A 368 18.55 -16.82 -13.98
CA LEU A 368 18.30 -17.35 -15.33
C LEU A 368 19.01 -16.48 -16.37
N ASP A 369 20.28 -16.14 -16.12
CA ASP A 369 21.07 -15.34 -17.06
C ASP A 369 21.37 -16.11 -18.36
N ALA A 370 21.67 -15.39 -19.44
CA ALA A 370 21.91 -15.99 -20.76
C ALA A 370 23.03 -17.04 -20.78
N ASN A 371 24.00 -16.94 -19.85
CA ASN A 371 25.12 -17.88 -19.73
C ASN A 371 24.83 -19.00 -18.72
N LEU A 372 23.63 -19.05 -18.12
CA LEU A 372 23.17 -20.05 -17.16
C LEU A 372 24.13 -20.26 -15.96
N THR A 373 24.77 -19.18 -15.50
CA THR A 373 25.83 -19.22 -14.48
C THR A 373 25.39 -19.73 -13.12
N LYS A 374 24.09 -19.70 -12.82
CA LYS A 374 23.50 -20.14 -11.54
C LYS A 374 22.53 -21.31 -11.69
N ARG A 375 22.54 -21.99 -12.84
CA ARG A 375 21.65 -23.13 -13.10
C ARG A 375 21.84 -24.26 -12.10
N ASP A 376 23.07 -24.48 -11.64
CA ASP A 376 23.45 -25.45 -10.61
C ASP A 376 22.75 -25.22 -9.27
N LYS A 377 22.25 -24.00 -9.01
CA LYS A 377 21.51 -23.65 -7.78
C LYS A 377 20.04 -24.05 -7.81
N ILE A 378 19.55 -24.54 -8.95
CA ILE A 378 18.20 -25.08 -9.13
C ILE A 378 18.27 -26.59 -8.91
N ASP A 379 17.80 -27.07 -7.76
CA ASP A 379 17.80 -28.48 -7.42
C ASP A 379 16.61 -29.19 -8.10
N PRO A 380 16.84 -30.10 -9.06
CA PRO A 380 15.77 -30.84 -9.74
C PRO A 380 14.95 -31.70 -8.78
N ASN A 381 15.51 -32.08 -7.63
CA ASN A 381 14.83 -32.91 -6.66
C ASN A 381 13.67 -32.19 -5.96
N TYR A 382 13.56 -30.87 -6.11
CA TYR A 382 12.49 -30.07 -5.50
C TYR A 382 11.09 -30.65 -5.76
N VAL A 383 10.84 -31.13 -6.98
CA VAL A 383 9.54 -31.67 -7.43
C VAL A 383 9.05 -32.84 -6.56
N PHE A 384 9.97 -33.57 -5.94
CA PHE A 384 9.65 -34.79 -5.22
C PHE A 384 9.51 -34.61 -3.70
N TYR A 385 10.26 -33.66 -3.13
CA TYR A 385 10.39 -33.53 -1.68
C TYR A 385 9.88 -32.20 -1.14
N SER A 386 9.45 -31.27 -2.00
CA SER A 386 8.86 -30.02 -1.56
C SER A 386 7.51 -30.26 -0.90
N ASN A 387 7.25 -29.57 0.20
CA ASN A 387 5.97 -29.47 0.86
C ASN A 387 5.22 -28.17 0.54
N ARG A 388 5.85 -27.23 -0.20
CA ARG A 388 5.30 -25.90 -0.53
C ARG A 388 4.56 -25.85 -1.87
N LEU A 389 4.69 -26.89 -2.68
CA LEU A 389 3.99 -27.03 -3.94
C LEU A 389 3.34 -28.38 -4.01
N GLU A 390 2.02 -28.41 -4.01
CA GLU A 390 1.28 -29.63 -4.27
C GLU A 390 1.32 -29.95 -5.76
N LEU A 391 2.30 -30.79 -6.14
CA LEU A 391 2.48 -31.31 -7.49
C LEU A 391 1.86 -32.71 -7.66
N ARG A 392 1.32 -33.29 -6.57
CA ARG A 392 0.64 -34.58 -6.59
C ARG A 392 -0.65 -34.48 -7.42
N GLY A 393 -0.91 -35.49 -8.25
CA GLY A 393 -2.08 -35.52 -9.13
C GLY A 393 -1.98 -34.66 -10.39
N LEU A 394 -0.86 -33.96 -10.62
CA LEU A 394 -0.59 -33.33 -11.91
C LEU A 394 -0.13 -34.38 -12.92
N THR A 395 -0.55 -34.23 -14.18
CA THR A 395 -0.10 -35.08 -15.28
C THR A 395 1.41 -34.91 -15.49
N ALA A 396 2.17 -35.98 -15.28
CA ALA A 396 3.60 -35.98 -15.52
C ALA A 396 3.93 -36.03 -17.03
N LEU A 397 5.13 -35.59 -17.41
CA LEU A 397 5.55 -35.51 -18.82
C LEU A 397 5.61 -36.88 -19.51
N ASN A 398 6.10 -37.90 -18.80
CA ASN A 398 6.28 -39.25 -19.32
C ASN A 398 6.29 -40.28 -18.18
N ALA A 399 5.29 -40.21 -17.31
CA ALA A 399 5.07 -41.17 -16.24
C ALA A 399 3.58 -41.22 -15.90
N THR A 400 3.10 -42.40 -15.55
CA THR A 400 1.76 -42.58 -15.01
C THR A 400 1.66 -42.08 -13.57
N SER A 401 0.45 -41.81 -13.09
CA SER A 401 0.22 -41.37 -11.71
C SER A 401 0.70 -42.42 -10.71
N GLU A 402 0.54 -43.69 -11.05
CA GLU A 402 0.99 -44.85 -10.29
C GLU A 402 2.52 -44.89 -10.19
N GLU A 403 3.23 -44.77 -11.32
CA GLU A 403 4.70 -44.74 -11.35
C GLU A 403 5.29 -43.57 -10.55
N VAL A 404 4.67 -42.38 -10.66
CA VAL A 404 5.08 -41.20 -9.87
C VAL A 404 4.87 -41.45 -8.38
N THR A 405 3.75 -42.05 -8.00
CA THR A 405 3.42 -42.36 -6.61
C THR A 405 4.37 -43.41 -6.04
N GLU A 406 4.68 -44.47 -6.79
CA GLU A 406 5.67 -45.47 -6.40
C GLU A 406 7.07 -44.86 -6.24
N TRP A 407 7.48 -43.99 -7.17
CA TRP A 407 8.77 -43.32 -7.10
C TRP A 407 8.88 -42.45 -5.84
N ILE A 408 7.84 -41.67 -5.54
CA ILE A 408 7.76 -40.83 -4.33
C ILE A 408 7.73 -41.70 -3.08
N ASN A 409 7.02 -42.82 -3.05
CA ASN A 409 6.99 -43.71 -1.88
C ASN A 409 8.34 -44.41 -1.64
N LYS A 410 9.08 -44.72 -2.72
CA LYS A 410 10.38 -45.40 -2.64
C LYS A 410 11.53 -44.46 -2.27
N HIS A 411 11.47 -43.20 -2.67
CA HIS A 411 12.57 -42.25 -2.47
C HIS A 411 12.22 -41.08 -1.54
N GLY A 412 10.93 -40.85 -1.24
CA GLY A 412 10.40 -39.77 -0.42
C GLY A 412 10.80 -39.84 1.05
N PRO A 413 10.54 -38.77 1.83
CA PRO A 413 10.75 -38.80 3.27
C PRO A 413 9.82 -39.86 3.87
N ILE A 414 10.36 -40.74 4.74
CA ILE A 414 9.58 -41.74 5.46
C ILE A 414 8.40 -41.04 6.14
N ALA A 415 7.19 -41.30 5.68
CA ALA A 415 5.98 -40.85 6.33
C ALA A 415 5.90 -41.53 7.70
N THR A 416 6.22 -40.79 8.76
CA THR A 416 5.70 -41.16 10.07
C THR A 416 4.21 -40.86 10.07
N ASP A 417 3.45 -41.91 10.33
CA ASP A 417 2.01 -41.99 10.40
C ASP A 417 1.45 -41.01 11.44
N ASP A 418 1.12 -39.79 11.02
CA ASP A 418 0.58 -38.76 11.91
C ASP A 418 -0.52 -37.93 11.21
N GLY A 419 -1.36 -38.63 10.45
CA GLY A 419 -2.47 -38.09 9.63
C GLY A 419 -3.60 -37.41 10.39
N GLN A 420 -3.51 -37.25 11.72
CA GLN A 420 -4.53 -36.59 12.53
C GLN A 420 -4.09 -35.27 13.19
N ASN A 421 -2.82 -34.88 13.12
CA ASN A 421 -2.31 -33.68 13.81
C ASN A 421 -2.12 -32.44 12.93
N ARG A 422 -2.65 -32.43 11.69
CA ARG A 422 -2.47 -31.33 10.73
C ARG A 422 -3.12 -29.99 11.14
N LEU A 423 -4.05 -30.00 12.11
CA LEU A 423 -4.70 -28.79 12.63
C LEU A 423 -4.08 -28.24 13.93
N LEU A 424 -3.21 -29.01 14.59
CA LEU A 424 -2.61 -28.63 15.88
C LEU A 424 -1.16 -28.15 15.74
N LYS A 425 -0.42 -28.59 14.73
CA LYS A 425 0.99 -28.18 14.52
C LYS A 425 1.20 -26.75 13.99
N SER A 426 0.14 -26.02 13.65
CA SER A 426 0.23 -24.58 13.32
C SER A 426 0.29 -23.65 14.54
N GLN A 427 0.25 -24.18 15.76
CA GLN A 427 0.23 -23.39 16.99
C GLN A 427 1.45 -23.56 17.91
N GLU A 428 2.36 -24.49 17.62
CA GLU A 428 3.55 -24.76 18.45
C GLU A 428 4.89 -24.41 17.75
N ALA A 429 4.86 -23.58 16.70
CA ALA A 429 6.09 -23.08 16.05
C ALA A 429 6.71 -21.86 16.76
N SER A 430 6.43 -21.67 18.06
CA SER A 430 7.23 -20.83 18.94
C SER A 430 7.97 -21.76 19.89
N SER A 431 9.28 -21.90 19.69
CA SER A 431 10.23 -22.71 20.48
C SER A 431 10.32 -24.22 20.16
N SER A 432 10.81 -24.58 18.97
CA SER A 432 11.81 -25.65 18.87
C SER A 432 12.47 -25.70 17.49
N SER A 433 13.77 -25.92 17.51
CA SER A 433 14.71 -25.95 16.39
C SER A 433 14.69 -27.30 15.65
N GLY A 434 14.42 -27.28 14.34
CA GLY A 434 14.60 -28.38 13.37
C GLY A 434 13.36 -28.52 12.49
N GLU A 435 13.35 -28.22 11.18
CA GLU A 435 14.33 -28.40 10.12
C GLU A 435 14.51 -27.10 9.30
N LYS A 436 15.76 -26.69 9.02
CA LYS A 436 16.03 -25.66 8.02
C LYS A 436 15.54 -26.17 6.66
N GLY A 437 14.73 -25.38 5.95
CA GLY A 437 14.16 -25.73 4.65
C GLY A 437 15.19 -26.37 3.71
N LYS A 438 14.88 -27.57 3.22
CA LYS A 438 15.76 -28.44 2.43
C LYS A 438 16.26 -27.78 1.12
N TYR A 439 15.54 -26.77 0.61
CA TYR A 439 15.78 -26.17 -0.70
C TYR A 439 16.18 -24.70 -0.62
N SER A 440 17.02 -24.27 -1.58
CA SER A 440 17.43 -22.88 -1.71
C SER A 440 16.26 -22.01 -2.21
N PHE A 441 16.30 -20.71 -1.89
CA PHE A 441 15.33 -19.74 -2.43
C PHE A 441 15.30 -19.75 -3.97
N ILE A 442 16.45 -19.96 -4.63
CA ILE A 442 16.53 -20.02 -6.09
C ILE A 442 15.72 -21.21 -6.63
N SER A 443 15.86 -22.38 -6.01
CA SER A 443 15.09 -23.57 -6.39
C SER A 443 13.60 -23.35 -6.16
N GLU A 444 13.22 -22.80 -5.00
CA GLU A 444 11.82 -22.49 -4.69
C GLU A 444 11.23 -21.50 -5.70
N CYS A 445 11.90 -20.36 -5.91
CA CYS A 445 11.45 -19.33 -6.82
C CYS A 445 11.29 -19.88 -8.25
N PHE A 446 12.23 -20.70 -8.73
CA PHE A 446 12.13 -21.32 -10.05
C PHE A 446 10.87 -22.19 -10.22
N PHE A 447 10.64 -23.16 -9.32
CA PHE A 447 9.51 -24.08 -9.44
C PHE A 447 8.17 -23.39 -9.14
N MET A 448 8.13 -22.43 -8.22
CA MET A 448 6.96 -21.57 -7.99
C MET A 448 6.61 -20.76 -9.24
N THR A 449 7.60 -20.16 -9.90
CA THR A 449 7.41 -19.43 -11.16
C THR A 449 6.81 -20.33 -12.24
N ALA A 450 7.33 -21.55 -12.41
CA ALA A 450 6.79 -22.51 -13.37
C ALA A 450 5.31 -22.86 -13.08
N ARG A 451 4.95 -23.06 -11.80
CA ARG A 451 3.57 -23.33 -11.39
C ARG A 451 2.65 -22.13 -11.67
N VAL A 452 3.09 -20.93 -11.31
CA VAL A 452 2.34 -19.68 -11.52
C VAL A 452 2.12 -19.43 -13.01
N LEU A 453 3.13 -19.63 -13.87
CA LEU A 453 2.98 -19.49 -15.33
C LEU A 453 1.92 -20.42 -15.91
N ASN A 454 1.85 -21.66 -15.40
CA ASN A 454 0.85 -22.63 -15.85
C ASN A 454 -0.58 -22.25 -15.41
N LEU A 455 -0.74 -21.76 -14.19
CA LEU A 455 -2.04 -21.35 -13.66
C LEU A 455 -2.50 -19.98 -14.15
N GLY A 456 -1.56 -19.11 -14.49
CA GLY A 456 -1.79 -17.73 -14.88
C GLY A 456 -1.68 -17.51 -16.37
N LEU A 457 -0.45 -17.32 -16.86
CA LEU A 457 -0.20 -16.92 -18.23
C LEU A 457 -0.78 -17.91 -19.26
N LEU A 458 -0.59 -19.22 -19.07
CA LEU A 458 -1.11 -20.22 -20.00
C LEU A 458 -2.65 -20.27 -19.97
N LYS A 459 -3.27 -20.09 -18.80
CA LYS A 459 -4.72 -19.99 -18.68
C LYS A 459 -5.24 -18.74 -19.39
N ALA A 460 -4.60 -17.59 -19.21
CA ALA A 460 -4.96 -16.35 -19.90
C ALA A 460 -4.86 -16.49 -21.43
N PHE A 461 -3.86 -17.20 -21.97
CA PHE A 461 -3.82 -17.52 -23.40
C PHE A 461 -4.95 -18.44 -23.85
N SER A 462 -5.32 -19.42 -23.03
CA SER A 462 -6.48 -20.27 -23.32
C SER A 462 -7.77 -19.47 -23.35
N ASP A 463 -7.96 -18.56 -22.38
CA ASP A 463 -9.15 -17.71 -22.28
C ASP A 463 -9.22 -16.73 -23.46
N PHE A 464 -8.09 -16.12 -23.83
CA PHE A 464 -7.99 -15.30 -25.04
C PHE A 464 -8.36 -16.09 -26.31
N LYS A 465 -7.90 -17.34 -26.44
CA LYS A 465 -8.24 -18.19 -27.58
C LYS A 465 -9.75 -18.47 -27.64
N HIS A 466 -10.38 -18.75 -26.50
CA HIS A 466 -11.83 -18.94 -26.43
C HIS A 466 -12.59 -17.68 -26.80
N LEU A 467 -12.17 -16.52 -26.28
CA LEU A 467 -12.76 -15.23 -26.63
C LEU A 467 -12.71 -14.96 -28.14
N VAL A 468 -11.57 -15.22 -28.79
CA VAL A 468 -11.45 -15.07 -30.26
C VAL A 468 -12.41 -16.02 -31.01
N GLN A 469 -12.60 -17.24 -30.51
CA GLN A 469 -13.56 -18.19 -31.11
C GLN A 469 -15.01 -17.72 -30.91
N ASP A 470 -15.33 -17.17 -29.75
CA ASP A 470 -16.67 -16.68 -29.44
C ASP A 470 -17.01 -15.43 -30.26
N ILE A 471 -16.05 -14.53 -30.47
CA ILE A 471 -16.19 -13.40 -31.41
C ILE A 471 -16.53 -13.90 -32.82
N SER A 472 -15.80 -14.88 -33.34
CA SER A 472 -16.07 -15.45 -34.67
C SER A 472 -17.46 -16.08 -34.76
N ARG A 473 -17.94 -16.76 -33.70
CA ARG A 473 -19.29 -17.33 -33.66
C ARG A 473 -20.37 -16.25 -33.63
N CYS A 474 -20.13 -15.17 -32.88
CA CYS A 474 -21.04 -14.02 -32.83
C CYS A 474 -21.10 -13.32 -34.20
N GLU A 475 -19.98 -13.18 -34.91
CA GLU A 475 -19.92 -12.63 -36.27
C GLU A 475 -20.78 -13.45 -37.26
N ASP A 476 -20.64 -14.77 -37.25
CA ASP A 476 -21.43 -15.68 -38.10
C ASP A 476 -22.94 -15.59 -37.78
N THR A 477 -23.27 -15.54 -36.49
CA THR A 477 -24.65 -15.40 -36.02
C THR A 477 -25.25 -14.05 -36.44
N LEU A 478 -24.48 -12.98 -36.30
CA LEU A 478 -24.89 -11.63 -36.69
C LEU A 478 -25.10 -11.52 -38.19
N ALA A 479 -24.22 -12.10 -39.01
CA ALA A 479 -24.39 -12.15 -40.46
C ALA A 479 -25.69 -12.88 -40.85
N THR A 480 -26.00 -13.98 -40.17
CA THR A 480 -27.24 -14.74 -40.37
C THR A 480 -28.47 -13.91 -40.00
N LEU A 481 -28.47 -13.24 -38.84
CA LEU A 481 -29.59 -12.40 -38.40
C LEU A 481 -29.81 -11.19 -39.34
N LYS A 482 -28.74 -10.56 -39.82
CA LYS A 482 -28.83 -9.45 -40.80
C LYS A 482 -29.43 -9.93 -42.13
N ALA A 483 -29.01 -11.09 -42.64
CA ALA A 483 -29.60 -11.68 -43.84
C ALA A 483 -31.11 -12.01 -43.66
N MET A 484 -31.50 -12.51 -42.48
CA MET A 484 -32.92 -12.72 -42.15
C MET A 484 -33.70 -11.40 -42.08
N GLN A 485 -33.08 -10.31 -41.62
CA GLN A 485 -33.71 -8.99 -41.52
C GLN A 485 -33.99 -8.38 -42.89
N GLU A 486 -33.09 -8.58 -43.84
CA GLU A 486 -33.28 -8.16 -45.23
C GLU A 486 -34.44 -8.91 -45.91
N GLN A 487 -34.65 -10.18 -45.55
CA GLN A 487 -35.74 -11.00 -46.09
C GLN A 487 -37.08 -10.78 -45.39
N THR A 488 -37.09 -10.57 -44.08
CA THR A 488 -38.31 -10.37 -43.29
C THR A 488 -38.06 -9.38 -42.14
N PRO A 489 -38.32 -8.09 -42.35
CA PRO A 489 -38.14 -7.07 -41.32
C PRO A 489 -39.04 -7.35 -40.10
N SER A 490 -38.43 -7.47 -38.93
CA SER A 490 -39.12 -7.66 -37.65
C SER A 490 -38.46 -6.82 -36.56
N ALA A 491 -39.27 -6.17 -35.73
CA ALA A 491 -38.78 -5.37 -34.61
C ALA A 491 -38.02 -6.22 -33.58
N GLN A 492 -38.44 -7.47 -33.38
CA GLN A 492 -37.74 -8.42 -32.50
C GLN A 492 -36.35 -8.74 -33.03
N LEU A 493 -36.23 -9.00 -34.33
CA LEU A 493 -34.97 -9.31 -34.98
C LEU A 493 -34.00 -8.12 -34.92
N GLN A 494 -34.52 -6.90 -35.07
CA GLN A 494 -33.72 -5.68 -34.93
C GLN A 494 -33.18 -5.52 -33.50
N LEU A 495 -33.98 -5.81 -32.47
CA LEU A 495 -33.52 -5.81 -31.08
C LEU A 495 -32.44 -6.88 -30.81
N ASP A 496 -32.61 -8.08 -31.36
CA ASP A 496 -31.63 -9.16 -31.21
C ASP A 496 -30.31 -8.83 -31.91
N ILE A 497 -30.34 -8.20 -33.10
CA ILE A 497 -29.16 -7.68 -33.79
C ILE A 497 -28.45 -6.62 -32.95
N SER A 498 -29.19 -5.61 -32.46
CA SER A 498 -28.59 -4.55 -31.63
C SER A 498 -28.00 -5.08 -30.32
N ARG A 499 -28.62 -6.12 -29.71
CA ARG A 499 -28.05 -6.80 -28.53
C ARG A 499 -26.74 -7.50 -28.87
N LEU A 500 -26.70 -8.24 -29.96
CA LEU A 500 -25.52 -8.99 -30.39
C LEU A 500 -24.37 -8.07 -30.81
N GLU A 501 -24.67 -6.96 -31.48
CA GLU A 501 -23.67 -5.91 -31.82
C GLU A 501 -23.03 -5.32 -30.56
N LYS A 502 -23.83 -5.06 -29.51
CA LYS A 502 -23.33 -4.58 -28.23
C LYS A 502 -22.47 -5.62 -27.51
N GLU A 503 -22.84 -6.89 -27.56
CA GLU A 503 -22.06 -7.99 -26.98
C GLU A 503 -20.72 -8.17 -27.71
N MET A 504 -20.72 -8.10 -29.04
CA MET A 504 -19.49 -8.14 -29.83
C MET A 504 -18.55 -6.98 -29.52
N GLU A 505 -19.07 -5.77 -29.32
CA GLU A 505 -18.26 -4.62 -28.92
C GLU A 505 -17.58 -4.85 -27.56
N LEU A 506 -18.26 -5.47 -26.60
CA LEU A 506 -17.67 -5.85 -25.31
C LEU A 506 -16.57 -6.90 -25.47
N TYR A 507 -16.80 -7.95 -26.27
CA TYR A 507 -15.77 -8.95 -26.55
C TYR A 507 -14.56 -8.38 -27.30
N SER A 508 -14.79 -7.43 -28.21
CA SER A 508 -13.73 -6.71 -28.92
C SER A 508 -12.87 -5.89 -27.96
N GLN A 509 -13.51 -5.14 -27.04
CA GLN A 509 -12.80 -4.40 -25.99
C GLN A 509 -11.98 -5.33 -25.08
N GLU A 510 -12.57 -6.43 -24.63
CA GLU A 510 -11.86 -7.44 -23.82
C GLU A 510 -10.66 -8.02 -24.58
N LYS A 511 -10.85 -8.39 -25.84
CA LYS A 511 -9.77 -8.90 -26.70
C LYS A 511 -8.62 -7.91 -26.78
N PHE A 512 -8.89 -6.62 -26.97
CA PHE A 512 -7.84 -5.61 -27.00
C PHE A 512 -7.16 -5.40 -25.65
N CYS A 513 -7.87 -5.55 -24.52
CA CYS A 513 -7.23 -5.56 -23.19
C CYS A 513 -6.24 -6.72 -23.04
N TYR A 514 -6.60 -7.94 -23.48
CA TYR A 514 -5.68 -9.08 -23.51
C TYR A 514 -4.47 -8.81 -24.42
N GLU A 515 -4.71 -8.27 -25.61
CA GLU A 515 -3.62 -7.91 -26.53
C GLU A 515 -2.67 -6.87 -25.90
N ALA A 516 -3.20 -5.89 -25.18
CA ALA A 516 -2.44 -4.79 -24.60
C ALA A 516 -1.58 -5.16 -23.39
N GLN A 517 -2.04 -6.10 -22.56
CA GLN A 517 -1.30 -6.48 -21.36
C GLN A 517 -0.34 -7.65 -21.60
N ILE A 518 -0.67 -8.57 -22.52
CA ILE A 518 0.04 -9.85 -22.65
C ILE A 518 0.80 -9.96 -23.98
N LEU A 519 0.23 -9.51 -25.10
CA LEU A 519 0.73 -9.83 -26.45
C LEU A 519 1.53 -8.71 -27.11
N ARG A 520 1.22 -7.45 -26.81
CA ARG A 520 1.80 -6.25 -27.42
C ARG A 520 2.52 -5.42 -26.37
#